data_AF-A0A958MKH9-F1
#
_entry.id   AF-A0A958MKH9-F1
#
_cell.length_a   1.000
_cell.length_b   1.000
_cell.length_c   1.000
_cell.angle_alpha   90.00
_cell.angle_beta   90.00
_cell.angle_gamma   90.00
#
_symmetry.space_group_name_H-M   'P 1'
#
loop_
_entity.id
_entity.type
_entity.pdbx_description
1 polymer ?
#
loop_
_entity_poly.entity_id
_entity_poly.type
_entity_poly.pdbx_seq_one_letter_code
_entity_poly.pdbx_strand_id
1 'polypeptide(L)'
;MQSIKSILAIPFAKLVRRSVMKWVNNPVTTQDKVFKTLIKDAANTQFGKDHNFSTIRTYSDYVKQVPIRDYEELKPYVERVVAGEENILWKGKPLYFAKTSGTTSGAKYIPITKESMPTHVEA
;
A
#
# COMPACT_ATOMS: atom_id res chain seq x y z
N MET A 1 31.41 27.43 -16.71
CA MET A 1 31.83 26.67 -15.51
C MET A 1 30.61 25.90 -15.00
N GLN A 2 30.66 24.57 -14.90
CA GLN A 2 29.50 23.81 -14.41
C GLN A 2 29.27 24.13 -12.92
N SER A 3 28.01 24.32 -12.53
CA SER A 3 27.62 24.55 -11.14
C SER A 3 27.98 23.35 -10.27
N ILE A 4 28.33 23.59 -9.01
CA ILE A 4 28.53 22.52 -8.00
C ILE A 4 27.28 21.61 -7.96
N LYS A 5 26.08 22.18 -8.12
CA LYS A 5 24.82 21.41 -8.19
C LYS A 5 24.80 20.44 -9.37
N SER A 6 25.26 20.84 -10.56
CA SER A 6 25.32 19.96 -11.74
C SER A 6 26.36 18.85 -11.60
N ILE A 7 27.47 19.11 -10.90
CA ILE A 7 28.51 18.11 -10.66
C ILE A 7 28.01 17.05 -9.67
N LEU A 8 27.27 17.45 -8.62
CA LEU A 8 26.72 16.54 -7.62
C LEU A 8 25.43 15.81 -8.09
N ALA A 9 24.73 16.35 -9.08
CA ALA A 9 23.51 15.73 -9.62
C ALA A 9 23.77 14.38 -10.30
N ILE A 10 24.86 14.24 -11.07
CA ILE A 10 25.19 12.99 -11.78
C ILE A 10 25.46 11.80 -10.84
N PRO A 11 26.31 11.90 -9.80
CA PRO A 11 26.51 10.79 -8.89
C PRO A 11 25.24 10.47 -8.10
N PHE A 12 24.48 11.47 -7.67
CA PHE A 12 23.18 11.26 -7.02
C PHE A 12 22.20 10.49 -7.93
N ALA A 13 22.06 10.91 -9.19
CA ALA A 13 21.22 10.21 -10.18
C ALA A 13 21.68 8.76 -10.41
N LYS A 14 23.00 8.50 -10.44
CA LYS A 14 23.52 7.13 -10.51
C LYS A 14 23.15 6.29 -9.29
N LEU A 15 23.13 6.87 -8.08
CA LEU A 15 22.70 6.17 -6.87
C LEU A 15 21.20 5.85 -6.91
N VAL A 16 20.36 6.82 -7.25
CA VAL A 16 18.91 6.62 -7.42
C VAL A 16 18.64 5.55 -8.47
N ARG A 17 19.27 5.65 -9.65
CA ARG A 17 19.15 4.63 -10.72
C ARG A 17 19.56 3.25 -10.24
N ARG A 18 20.67 3.12 -9.49
CA ARG A 18 21.10 1.82 -8.94
C ARG A 18 20.06 1.23 -7.99
N SER A 19 19.46 2.07 -7.14
CA SER A 19 18.36 1.66 -6.25
C SER A 19 17.15 1.15 -7.05
N VAL A 20 16.74 1.92 -8.07
CA VAL A 20 15.64 1.55 -8.97
C VAL A 20 15.91 0.22 -9.69
N MET A 21 17.07 0.10 -10.34
CA MET A 21 17.43 -1.09 -11.10
C MET A 21 17.51 -2.35 -10.23
N LYS A 22 17.80 -2.22 -8.93
CA LYS A 22 17.85 -3.36 -8.00
C LYS A 22 16.51 -4.09 -7.93
N TRP A 23 15.40 -3.36 -7.80
CA TRP A 23 14.08 -3.98 -7.71
C TRP A 23 13.46 -4.25 -9.09
N VAL A 24 13.71 -3.38 -10.09
CA VAL A 24 13.29 -3.61 -11.48
C VAL A 24 13.85 -4.92 -12.04
N ASN A 25 15.12 -5.22 -11.79
CA ASN A 25 15.77 -6.43 -12.29
C ASN A 25 15.39 -7.70 -11.49
N ASN A 26 14.68 -7.57 -10.36
CA ASN A 26 14.27 -8.71 -9.52
C ASN A 26 12.77 -8.60 -9.16
N PRO A 27 11.87 -8.55 -10.15
CA PRO A 27 10.48 -8.15 -9.93
C PRO A 27 9.71 -9.16 -9.07
N VAL A 28 9.88 -10.46 -9.33
CA VAL A 28 9.19 -11.54 -8.59
C VAL A 28 9.58 -11.52 -7.11
N THR A 29 10.88 -11.49 -6.81
CA THR A 29 11.37 -11.43 -5.42
C THR A 29 10.97 -10.12 -4.73
N THR A 30 10.91 -9.02 -5.46
CA THR A 30 10.48 -7.72 -4.92
C THR A 30 9.00 -7.77 -4.54
N GLN A 31 8.13 -8.27 -5.43
CA GLN A 31 6.70 -8.44 -5.16
C GLN A 31 6.44 -9.40 -4.00
N ASP A 32 7.14 -10.54 -3.94
CA ASP A 32 7.03 -11.48 -2.82
C ASP A 32 7.39 -10.85 -1.46
N LYS A 33 8.43 -10.01 -1.42
CA LYS A 33 8.80 -9.26 -0.20
C LYS A 33 7.72 -8.26 0.22
N VAL A 34 7.19 -7.49 -0.74
CA VAL A 34 6.10 -6.55 -0.48
C VAL A 34 4.88 -7.30 0.05
N PHE A 35 4.46 -8.36 -0.66
CA PHE A 35 3.35 -9.22 -0.27
C PHE A 35 3.50 -9.75 1.16
N LYS A 36 4.62 -10.40 1.49
CA LYS A 36 4.88 -10.94 2.83
C LYS A 36 4.83 -9.87 3.92
N THR A 37 5.33 -8.66 3.61
CA THR A 37 5.29 -7.53 4.54
C THR A 37 3.86 -7.07 4.78
N LEU A 38 3.07 -6.89 3.72
CA LEU A 38 1.67 -6.46 3.81
C LEU A 38 0.82 -7.47 4.58
N ILE A 39 0.95 -8.77 4.29
CA ILE A 39 0.19 -9.82 4.99
C ILE A 39 0.56 -9.87 6.48
N LYS A 40 1.86 -9.80 6.80
CA LYS A 40 2.32 -9.82 8.20
C LYS A 40 1.79 -8.61 8.98
N ASP A 41 1.92 -7.41 8.41
CA ASP A 41 1.55 -6.18 9.10
C ASP A 41 0.03 -6.03 9.27
N ALA A 42 -0.74 -6.53 8.32
CA ALA A 42 -2.21 -6.51 8.37
C ALA A 42 -2.82 -7.67 9.16
N ALA A 43 -2.04 -8.67 9.61
CA ALA A 43 -2.59 -9.90 10.18
C ALA A 43 -3.52 -9.69 11.40
N ASN A 44 -3.30 -8.62 12.16
CA ASN A 44 -4.08 -8.31 13.36
C ASN A 44 -5.25 -7.32 13.11
N THR A 45 -5.40 -6.82 11.89
CA THR A 45 -6.53 -5.96 11.54
C THR A 45 -7.82 -6.77 11.46
N GLN A 46 -8.98 -6.11 11.48
CA GLN A 46 -10.24 -6.79 11.27
C GLN A 46 -10.26 -7.51 9.91
N PHE A 47 -9.83 -6.84 8.84
CA PHE A 47 -9.76 -7.43 7.52
C PHE A 47 -8.81 -8.65 7.50
N GLY A 48 -7.65 -8.56 8.17
CA GLY A 48 -6.70 -9.67 8.26
C GLY A 48 -7.25 -10.87 9.03
N LYS A 49 -8.03 -10.63 10.10
CA LYS A 49 -8.71 -11.68 10.87
C LYS A 49 -9.81 -12.36 10.06
N ASP A 50 -10.66 -11.57 9.40
CA ASP A 50 -11.79 -12.07 8.60
C ASP A 50 -11.32 -12.96 7.43
N HIS A 51 -10.09 -12.74 6.96
CA HIS A 51 -9.47 -13.51 5.88
C HIS A 51 -8.28 -14.36 6.35
N ASN A 52 -8.17 -14.66 7.64
CA ASN A 52 -7.19 -15.60 8.22
C ASN A 52 -5.72 -15.36 7.80
N PHE A 53 -5.29 -14.10 7.72
CA PHE A 53 -3.93 -13.71 7.29
C PHE A 53 -2.80 -14.39 8.07
N SER A 54 -3.04 -14.77 9.33
CA SER A 54 -2.08 -15.52 10.15
C SER A 54 -1.69 -16.89 9.56
N THR A 55 -2.53 -17.45 8.69
CA THR A 55 -2.33 -18.75 8.03
C THR A 55 -1.73 -18.64 6.64
N ILE A 56 -1.72 -17.43 6.04
CA ILE A 56 -1.21 -17.19 4.68
C ILE A 56 0.31 -17.28 4.68
N ARG A 57 0.86 -18.27 3.96
CA ARG A 57 2.32 -18.43 3.78
C ARG A 57 2.76 -18.18 2.34
N THR A 58 1.85 -18.40 1.40
CA THR A 58 2.09 -18.28 -0.03
C THR A 58 1.04 -17.40 -0.70
N TYR A 59 1.34 -16.93 -1.91
CA TYR A 59 0.35 -16.23 -2.74
C TYR A 59 -0.88 -17.10 -3.03
N SER A 60 -0.70 -18.42 -3.21
CA SER A 60 -1.82 -19.34 -3.43
C SER A 60 -2.76 -19.40 -2.22
N ASP A 61 -2.24 -19.35 -1.00
CA ASP A 61 -3.06 -19.29 0.22
C ASP A 61 -3.89 -17.99 0.24
N TYR A 62 -3.27 -16.87 -0.13
CA TYR A 62 -3.94 -15.58 -0.21
C TYR A 62 -5.10 -15.58 -1.21
N VAL A 63 -4.88 -16.09 -2.42
CA VAL A 63 -5.95 -16.14 -3.45
C VAL A 63 -7.14 -16.98 -2.99
N LYS A 64 -6.92 -18.05 -2.21
CA LYS A 64 -7.99 -18.87 -1.64
C LYS A 64 -8.78 -18.16 -0.54
N GLN A 65 -8.11 -17.28 0.21
CA GLN A 65 -8.68 -16.64 1.41
C GLN A 65 -9.28 -15.27 1.12
N VAL A 66 -8.75 -14.54 0.13
CA VAL A 66 -9.14 -13.15 -0.16
C VAL A 66 -9.80 -13.07 -1.54
N PRO A 67 -11.14 -12.93 -1.62
CA PRO A 67 -11.83 -12.79 -2.89
C PRO A 67 -11.52 -11.43 -3.52
N ILE A 68 -11.58 -11.38 -4.86
CA ILE A 68 -11.56 -10.13 -5.62
C ILE A 68 -12.87 -9.39 -5.31
N ARG A 69 -12.76 -8.10 -4.99
CA ARG A 69 -13.90 -7.26 -4.61
C ARG A 69 -13.88 -5.91 -5.30
N ASP A 70 -15.06 -5.37 -5.51
CA ASP A 70 -15.22 -3.95 -5.84
C ASP A 70 -15.26 -3.06 -4.58
N TYR A 71 -15.51 -1.76 -4.78
CA TYR A 71 -15.58 -0.81 -3.66
C TYR A 71 -16.82 -1.01 -2.79
N GLU A 72 -17.96 -1.39 -3.37
CA GLU A 72 -19.21 -1.54 -2.61
C GLU A 72 -19.11 -2.75 -1.67
N GLU A 73 -18.44 -3.81 -2.09
CA GLU A 73 -18.15 -4.97 -1.24
C GLU A 73 -17.14 -4.66 -0.13
N LEU A 74 -16.25 -3.68 -0.31
CA LEU A 74 -15.32 -3.20 0.73
C LEU A 74 -15.90 -2.08 1.60
N LYS A 75 -16.98 -1.45 1.16
CA LYS A 75 -17.60 -0.28 1.80
C LYS A 75 -17.89 -0.47 3.29
N PRO A 76 -18.37 -1.63 3.78
CA PRO A 76 -18.60 -1.82 5.21
C PRO A 76 -17.33 -1.63 6.06
N TYR A 77 -16.16 -2.03 5.55
CA TYR A 77 -14.90 -1.78 6.23
C TYR A 77 -14.49 -0.30 6.14
N VAL A 78 -14.68 0.30 4.96
CA VAL A 78 -14.33 1.72 4.74
C VAL A 78 -15.16 2.64 5.64
N GLU A 79 -16.46 2.37 5.79
CA GLU A 79 -17.35 3.17 6.65
C GLU A 79 -16.91 3.12 8.11
N ARG A 80 -16.45 1.97 8.61
CA ARG A 80 -15.88 1.85 9.96
C ARG A 80 -14.60 2.67 10.12
N VAL A 81 -13.74 2.66 9.11
CA VAL A 81 -12.53 3.50 9.09
C VAL A 81 -12.90 4.99 9.08
N VAL A 82 -13.91 5.39 8.29
CA VAL A 82 -14.43 6.77 8.25
C VAL A 82 -15.06 7.17 9.58
N ALA A 83 -15.72 6.26 10.28
CA ALA A 83 -16.25 6.46 11.64
C ALA A 83 -15.14 6.57 12.70
N GLY A 84 -13.88 6.37 12.33
CA GLY A 84 -12.72 6.55 13.21
C GLY A 84 -12.30 5.29 13.95
N GLU A 85 -12.83 4.12 13.60
CA GLU A 85 -12.31 2.84 14.09
C GLU A 85 -10.89 2.59 13.56
N GLU A 86 -10.04 2.03 14.43
CA GLU A 86 -8.66 1.68 14.10
C GLU A 86 -8.51 0.19 13.77
N ASN A 87 -7.43 -0.16 13.08
CA ASN A 87 -7.07 -1.55 12.79
C ASN A 87 -8.14 -2.30 11.96
N ILE A 88 -8.85 -1.61 11.07
CA ILE A 88 -9.89 -2.24 10.23
C ILE A 88 -9.30 -2.81 8.94
N LEU A 89 -8.94 -1.94 7.98
CA LEU A 89 -8.30 -2.34 6.71
C LEU A 89 -6.78 -2.39 6.82
N TRP A 90 -6.21 -1.49 7.63
CA TRP A 90 -4.77 -1.39 7.90
C TRP A 90 -4.56 -1.08 9.38
N LYS A 91 -3.33 -1.32 9.88
CA LYS A 91 -2.98 -1.04 11.28
C LYS A 91 -3.09 0.47 11.58
N GLY A 92 -3.56 0.80 12.78
CA GLY A 92 -3.81 2.17 13.21
C GLY A 92 -4.96 2.85 12.48
N LYS A 93 -4.87 4.19 12.33
CA LYS A 93 -5.83 5.04 11.62
C LYS A 93 -5.15 5.68 10.40
N PRO A 94 -5.89 5.92 9.30
CA PRO A 94 -5.37 6.71 8.18
C PRO A 94 -5.09 8.15 8.61
N LEU A 95 -4.18 8.83 7.90
CA LEU A 95 -3.89 10.26 8.09
C LEU A 95 -5.02 11.13 7.54
N TYR A 96 -5.55 10.76 6.37
CA TYR A 96 -6.71 11.39 5.75
C TYR A 96 -7.30 10.47 4.67
N PHE A 97 -8.39 10.90 4.05
CA PHE A 97 -9.03 10.17 2.95
C PHE A 97 -8.86 10.94 1.64
N ALA A 98 -8.40 10.24 0.61
CA ALA A 98 -8.54 10.73 -0.75
C ALA A 98 -9.99 10.49 -1.20
N LYS A 99 -10.68 11.57 -1.57
CA LYS A 99 -12.05 11.52 -2.09
C LYS A 99 -12.00 11.43 -3.62
N THR A 100 -12.56 10.38 -4.20
CA THR A 100 -12.70 10.30 -5.65
C THR A 100 -13.95 11.04 -6.12
N SER A 101 -13.93 11.57 -7.34
CA SER A 101 -15.02 12.34 -7.96
C SER A 101 -16.22 11.48 -8.41
N GLY A 102 -16.44 10.32 -7.78
CA GLY A 102 -17.34 9.25 -8.25
C GLY A 102 -18.67 9.71 -8.84
N THR A 103 -19.02 9.16 -10.01
CA THR A 103 -20.12 9.62 -10.88
C THR A 103 -21.40 8.77 -10.81
N THR A 104 -21.55 7.86 -9.83
CA THR A 104 -22.77 7.01 -9.75
C THR A 104 -23.13 6.51 -8.34
N SER A 105 -22.16 6.08 -7.53
CA SER A 105 -22.40 5.52 -6.18
C SER A 105 -22.14 6.49 -5.01
N GLY A 106 -22.01 7.78 -5.31
CA GLY A 106 -21.51 8.78 -4.37
C GLY A 106 -19.98 8.77 -4.25
N ALA A 107 -19.48 9.52 -3.28
CA ALA A 107 -18.04 9.69 -3.10
C ALA A 107 -17.40 8.43 -2.50
N LYS A 108 -16.31 7.95 -3.12
CA LYS A 108 -15.47 6.90 -2.54
C LYS A 108 -14.37 7.52 -1.69
N TYR A 109 -14.17 6.96 -0.49
CA TYR A 109 -13.16 7.38 0.46
C TYR A 109 -12.03 6.36 0.46
N ILE A 110 -10.86 6.75 -0.04
CA ILE A 110 -9.68 5.89 -0.07
C ILE A 110 -8.77 6.30 1.09
N PRO A 111 -8.56 5.42 2.10
CA PRO A 111 -7.71 5.74 3.24
C PRO A 111 -6.25 5.93 2.81
N ILE A 112 -5.62 7.04 3.20
CA ILE A 112 -4.19 7.28 3.01
C ILE A 112 -3.49 7.10 4.36
N THR A 113 -2.59 6.12 4.41
CA THR A 113 -1.89 5.73 5.64
C THR A 113 -0.63 6.57 5.85
N LYS A 114 -0.09 6.53 7.08
CA LYS A 114 1.20 7.18 7.37
C LYS A 114 2.33 6.53 6.57
N GLU A 115 2.27 5.22 6.40
CA GLU A 115 3.26 4.43 5.69
C GLU A 115 3.21 4.61 4.18
N SER A 116 2.02 4.85 3.60
CA SER A 116 1.89 5.11 2.16
C SER A 116 2.25 6.54 1.79
N MET A 117 2.17 7.51 2.72
CA MET A 117 2.38 8.93 2.42
C MET A 117 3.68 9.24 1.65
N PRO A 118 4.86 8.77 2.09
CA PRO A 118 6.11 9.08 1.40
C PRO A 118 6.09 8.63 -0.06
N THR A 119 5.40 7.52 -0.37
CA THR A 119 5.32 6.96 -1.72
C THR A 119 4.51 7.81 -2.70
N HIS A 120 3.74 8.78 -2.22
CA HIS A 120 2.98 9.71 -3.06
C HIS A 120 3.73 11.01 -3.36
N VAL A 121 4.77 11.33 -2.59
CA VAL A 121 5.46 12.63 -2.65
C VAL A 121 6.95 12.52 -2.97
N GLU A 122 7.57 11.40 -2.61
CA GLU A 122 8.97 11.10 -2.90
C GLU A 122 9.03 10.21 -4.15
N ALA A 123 9.48 10.80 -5.27
CA ALA A 123 9.75 10.12 -6.54
C ALA A 123 11.26 9.93 -6.76
#